data_AF-A0AAN4ZF90-F1
#
_entry.id   AF-A0AAN4ZF90-F1
#
_cell.length_a   1.000
_cell.length_b   1.000
_cell.length_c   1.000
_cell.angle_alpha   90.00
_cell.angle_beta   90.00
_cell.angle_gamma   90.00
#
_symmetry.space_group_name_H-M   'P 1'
#
loop_
_entity.id
_entity.type
_entity.pdbx_description
1 polymer ?
#
loop_
_entity_poly.entity_id
_entity_poly.type
_entity_poly.pdbx_seq_one_letter_code
_entity_poly.pdbx_strand_id
1 'polypeptide(L)'
;FALLVSLSVSLTLMDPDELPKLFQYSTPYEMTDRVVEDLCREYPELRPANDQDMIVLKREVVYLFEIPRSEQMELIAGFPSKFKQLPTAIKKLKKIGKKEIADLDEEDKNLLNDEEEQMFIQMVYKPVVKYLMKKKEIFEKSGLTMDKFKEINEKTQTALIFKWHKDDPGAMLPSRSDFVPNEDL
;
A
#
# COMPACT_ATOMS: atom_id res chain seq x y z
N PHE A 1 12.85 7.31 -15.25
CA PHE A 1 13.44 6.22 -16.05
C PHE A 1 14.56 5.47 -15.31
N ALA A 2 15.79 5.98 -15.14
CA ALA A 2 16.87 5.22 -14.46
C ALA A 2 16.60 4.85 -12.98
N LEU A 3 15.85 5.68 -12.24
CA LEU A 3 15.41 5.42 -10.87
C LEU A 3 14.25 4.41 -10.76
N LEU A 4 13.51 4.18 -11.85
CA LEU A 4 12.39 3.25 -11.88
C LEU A 4 12.90 1.81 -12.00
N VAL A 5 13.79 1.56 -12.96
CA VAL A 5 14.44 0.26 -13.22
C VAL A 5 15.34 -0.21 -12.06
N SER A 6 16.14 0.69 -11.46
CA SER A 6 17.08 0.35 -10.38
C SER A 6 16.40 -0.22 -9.12
N LEU A 7 15.18 0.19 -8.82
CA LEU A 7 14.44 -0.27 -7.62
C LEU A 7 13.54 -1.49 -7.89
N SER A 8 13.03 -1.68 -9.11
CA SER A 8 12.35 -2.93 -9.51
C SER A 8 13.28 -4.11 -9.30
N VAL A 9 14.53 -3.95 -9.74
CA VAL A 9 15.62 -4.90 -9.58
C VAL A 9 16.01 -5.03 -8.11
N SER A 10 16.02 -3.95 -7.33
CA SER A 10 16.34 -4.02 -5.89
C SER A 10 15.30 -4.74 -5.04
N LEU A 11 14.02 -4.78 -5.45
CA LEU A 11 12.97 -5.53 -4.76
C LEU A 11 12.95 -7.01 -5.13
N THR A 12 13.33 -7.34 -6.37
CA THR A 12 13.59 -8.73 -6.79
C THR A 12 14.90 -9.27 -6.21
N LEU A 13 15.84 -8.39 -5.85
CA LEU A 13 17.13 -8.73 -5.22
C LEU A 13 17.14 -8.58 -3.69
N MET A 14 16.06 -8.07 -3.09
CA MET A 14 15.97 -8.00 -1.63
C MET A 14 15.83 -9.44 -1.12
N ASP A 15 16.73 -9.82 -0.21
CA ASP A 15 16.71 -11.14 0.39
C ASP A 15 15.31 -11.40 0.98
N PRO A 16 14.63 -12.50 0.59
CA PRO A 16 13.32 -12.86 1.13
C PRO A 16 13.29 -12.89 2.67
N ASP A 17 14.44 -13.13 3.31
CA ASP A 17 14.58 -13.16 4.77
C ASP A 17 14.79 -11.76 5.40
N GLU A 18 15.05 -10.73 4.60
CA GLU A 18 15.21 -9.35 5.07
C GLU A 18 13.91 -8.57 5.09
N LEU A 19 13.01 -8.81 4.13
CA LEU A 19 11.77 -8.08 4.04
C LEU A 19 10.88 -8.23 5.29
N PRO A 20 10.64 -9.44 5.85
CA PRO A 20 9.89 -9.58 7.10
C PRO A 20 10.49 -8.78 8.26
N LYS A 21 11.83 -8.66 8.30
CA LYS A 21 12.54 -7.91 9.34
C LYS A 21 12.34 -6.40 9.19
N LEU A 22 12.13 -5.89 7.98
CA LEU A 22 11.87 -4.47 7.76
C LEU A 22 10.54 -4.01 8.38
N PHE A 23 9.53 -4.89 8.42
CA PHE A 23 8.23 -4.58 9.01
C PHE A 23 8.29 -4.32 10.52
N GLN A 24 9.35 -4.73 11.23
CA GLN A 24 9.50 -4.43 12.66
C GLN A 24 9.71 -2.93 12.95
N TYR A 25 10.09 -2.14 11.93
CA TYR A 25 10.41 -0.72 12.08
C TYR A 25 9.22 0.23 11.87
N SER A 26 8.04 -0.29 11.57
CA SER A 26 6.85 0.52 11.34
C SER A 26 5.58 -0.25 11.72
N THR A 27 4.46 0.46 11.71
CA THR A 27 3.14 -0.15 11.87
C THR A 27 2.35 -0.11 10.57
N PRO A 28 1.34 -0.99 10.38
CA PRO A 28 0.47 -0.97 9.19
C PRO A 28 -0.16 0.41 8.94
N TYR A 29 -0.64 1.06 10.01
CA TYR A 29 -1.23 2.40 9.94
C TYR A 29 -0.23 3.45 9.47
N GLU A 30 0.99 3.44 10.02
CA GLU A 30 2.01 4.41 9.62
C GLU A 30 2.49 4.17 8.19
N MET A 31 2.69 2.92 7.78
CA MET A 31 3.05 2.59 6.39
C MET A 31 1.99 3.07 5.42
N THR A 32 0.71 2.74 5.68
CA THR A 32 -0.40 3.14 4.81
C THR A 32 -0.57 4.65 4.77
N ASP A 33 -0.46 5.35 5.91
CA ASP A 33 -0.53 6.82 5.94
C ASP A 33 0.50 7.44 4.99
N ARG A 34 1.74 6.95 5.05
CA ARG A 34 2.84 7.47 4.25
C ARG A 34 2.72 7.13 2.78
N VAL A 35 2.44 5.86 2.47
CA VAL A 35 2.38 5.39 1.09
C VAL A 35 1.22 6.03 0.33
N VAL A 36 0.05 6.16 0.97
CA VAL A 36 -1.10 6.84 0.34
C VAL A 36 -0.81 8.32 0.10
N GLU A 37 -0.19 9.02 1.06
CA GLU A 37 0.18 10.43 0.88
C GLU A 37 1.25 10.63 -0.18
N ASP A 38 2.26 9.76 -0.24
CA ASP A 38 3.31 9.83 -1.24
C ASP A 38 2.76 9.53 -2.64
N LEU A 39 1.90 8.52 -2.78
CA LEU A 39 1.18 8.23 -4.02
C LEU A 39 0.32 9.41 -4.48
N CYS A 40 -0.42 10.04 -3.57
CA CYS A 40 -1.25 11.21 -3.92
C CYS A 40 -0.41 12.45 -4.24
N ARG A 41 0.84 12.54 -3.75
CA ARG A 41 1.77 13.62 -4.11
C ARG A 41 2.37 13.39 -5.50
N GLU A 42 2.71 12.15 -5.80
CA GLU A 42 3.28 11.74 -7.09
C GLU A 42 2.23 11.75 -8.20
N TYR A 43 1.02 11.27 -7.90
CA TYR A 43 -0.13 11.22 -8.81
C TYR A 43 -1.33 11.94 -8.18
N PRO A 44 -1.42 13.28 -8.33
CA PRO A 44 -2.49 14.08 -7.73
C PRO A 44 -3.91 13.61 -8.08
N GLU A 45 -4.13 12.96 -9.23
CA GLU A 45 -5.44 12.39 -9.59
C GLU A 45 -5.91 11.28 -8.65
N LEU A 46 -5.02 10.64 -7.87
CA LEU A 46 -5.37 9.64 -6.86
C LEU A 46 -6.00 10.27 -5.63
N ARG A 47 -5.70 11.56 -5.34
CA ARG A 47 -6.15 12.23 -4.13
C ARG A 47 -7.69 12.27 -4.09
N PRO A 48 -8.32 11.77 -3.01
CA PRO A 48 -9.75 11.95 -2.82
C PRO A 48 -10.14 13.43 -2.70
N ALA A 49 -11.42 13.73 -2.90
CA ALA A 49 -11.91 15.10 -2.98
C ALA A 49 -11.78 15.88 -1.65
N ASN A 50 -11.75 15.18 -0.52
CA ASN A 50 -11.66 15.76 0.81
C ASN A 50 -10.88 14.85 1.77
N ASP A 51 -10.52 15.40 2.94
CA ASP A 51 -9.72 14.70 3.94
C ASP A 51 -10.46 13.53 4.60
N GLN A 52 -11.79 13.56 4.64
CA GLN A 52 -12.57 12.44 5.18
C GLN A 52 -12.49 11.22 4.26
N ASP A 53 -12.62 11.43 2.95
CA ASP A 53 -12.44 10.38 1.95
C ASP A 53 -10.99 9.88 1.90
N MET A 54 -10.01 10.76 2.18
CA MET A 54 -8.62 10.34 2.36
C MET A 54 -8.46 9.41 3.57
N ILE A 55 -9.11 9.72 4.69
CA ILE A 55 -9.12 8.85 5.87
C ILE A 55 -9.78 7.50 5.53
N VAL A 56 -10.91 7.50 4.83
CA VAL A 56 -11.58 6.27 4.38
C VAL A 56 -10.64 5.44 3.51
N LEU A 57 -10.02 6.02 2.49
CA LEU A 57 -9.07 5.32 1.62
C LEU A 57 -7.93 4.67 2.42
N LYS A 58 -7.33 5.40 3.37
CA LYS A 58 -6.25 4.86 4.22
C LYS A 58 -6.70 3.66 5.06
N ARG A 59 -7.91 3.69 5.63
CA ARG A 59 -8.45 2.53 6.37
C ARG A 59 -8.68 1.34 5.46
N GLU A 60 -9.25 1.55 4.28
CA GLU A 60 -9.53 0.49 3.31
C GLU A 60 -8.24 -0.14 2.78
N VAL A 61 -7.17 0.64 2.59
CA VAL A 61 -5.85 0.13 2.23
C VAL A 61 -5.22 -0.69 3.37
N VAL A 62 -5.31 -0.27 4.64
CA VAL A 62 -4.86 -1.11 5.76
C VAL A 62 -5.55 -2.47 5.73
N TYR A 63 -6.87 -2.47 5.55
CA TYR A 63 -7.65 -3.70 5.52
C TYR A 63 -7.36 -4.58 4.31
N LEU A 64 -7.06 -4.01 3.15
CA LEU A 64 -6.59 -4.77 1.98
C LEU A 64 -5.40 -5.67 2.34
N PHE A 65 -4.50 -5.23 3.25
CA PHE A 65 -3.37 -6.05 3.68
C PHE A 65 -3.72 -7.10 4.74
N GLU A 66 -4.89 -7.03 5.36
CA GLU A 66 -5.35 -7.95 6.40
C GLU A 66 -6.16 -9.13 5.85
N ILE A 67 -6.74 -8.99 4.65
CA ILE A 67 -7.54 -10.05 4.01
C ILE A 67 -6.68 -11.08 3.25
N PRO A 68 -7.20 -12.29 2.96
CA PRO A 68 -6.50 -13.31 2.18
C PRO A 68 -6.07 -12.81 0.80
N ARG A 69 -4.90 -13.26 0.32
CA ARG A 69 -4.35 -12.87 -0.99
C ARG A 69 -5.35 -13.06 -2.14
N SER A 70 -6.16 -14.13 -2.12
CA SER A 70 -7.20 -14.35 -3.14
C SER A 70 -8.22 -13.20 -3.20
N GLU A 71 -8.68 -12.73 -2.05
CA GLU A 71 -9.64 -11.61 -1.96
C GLU A 71 -8.98 -10.28 -2.35
N GLN A 72 -7.69 -10.10 -2.04
CA GLN A 72 -6.92 -8.95 -2.53
C GLN A 72 -6.87 -8.93 -4.06
N MET A 73 -6.61 -10.09 -4.69
CA MET A 73 -6.55 -10.20 -6.14
C MET A 73 -7.90 -9.93 -6.80
N GLU A 74 -9.02 -10.36 -6.20
CA GLU A 74 -10.37 -10.04 -6.69
C GLU A 74 -10.62 -8.53 -6.70
N LEU A 75 -10.25 -7.82 -5.62
CA LEU A 75 -10.38 -6.36 -5.53
C LEU A 75 -9.50 -5.65 -6.54
N ILE A 76 -8.26 -6.11 -6.69
CA ILE A 76 -7.33 -5.57 -7.68
C ILE A 76 -7.90 -5.78 -9.08
N ALA A 77 -8.42 -6.97 -9.39
CA ALA A 77 -9.09 -7.30 -10.65
C ALA A 77 -10.37 -6.47 -10.89
N GLY A 78 -10.92 -5.84 -9.85
CA GLY A 78 -12.05 -4.92 -9.94
C GLY A 78 -13.40 -5.55 -9.60
N PHE A 79 -13.40 -6.67 -8.86
CA PHE A 79 -14.63 -7.28 -8.38
C PHE A 79 -15.39 -6.33 -7.45
N PRO A 80 -16.74 -6.37 -7.45
CA PRO A 80 -17.55 -5.54 -6.56
C PRO A 80 -17.17 -5.74 -5.10
N SER A 81 -17.12 -4.64 -4.35
CA SER A 81 -16.82 -4.66 -2.91
C SER A 81 -17.54 -3.55 -2.17
N LYS A 82 -17.57 -3.64 -0.83
CA LYS A 82 -18.15 -2.59 0.03
C LYS A 82 -17.23 -1.40 0.26
N PHE A 83 -16.00 -1.44 -0.24
CA PHE A 83 -15.11 -0.30 -0.16
C PHE A 83 -15.64 0.86 -0.98
N LYS A 84 -15.57 2.05 -0.39
CA LYS A 84 -16.05 3.30 -0.98
C LYS A 84 -14.98 3.93 -1.86
N GLN A 85 -13.73 3.96 -1.40
CA GLN A 85 -12.66 4.74 -2.04
C GLN A 85 -11.66 3.84 -2.77
N LEU A 86 -11.34 2.68 -2.22
CA LEU A 86 -10.33 1.75 -2.73
C LEU A 86 -10.56 1.32 -4.18
N PRO A 87 -11.78 0.93 -4.64
CA PRO A 87 -11.98 0.51 -6.02
C PRO A 87 -11.72 1.65 -7.02
N THR A 88 -12.11 2.87 -6.65
CA THR A 88 -11.83 4.07 -7.44
C THR A 88 -10.33 4.35 -7.50
N ALA A 89 -9.61 4.22 -6.38
CA ALA A 89 -8.17 4.36 -6.33
C ALA A 89 -7.46 3.31 -7.20
N ILE A 90 -7.81 2.02 -7.07
CA ILE A 90 -7.27 0.93 -7.88
C ILE A 90 -7.51 1.19 -9.38
N LYS A 91 -8.70 1.61 -9.77
CA LYS A 91 -9.01 1.94 -11.17
C LYS A 91 -8.14 3.08 -11.72
N LYS A 92 -7.88 4.10 -10.91
CA LYS A 92 -6.99 5.21 -11.27
C LYS A 92 -5.52 4.76 -11.35
N LEU A 93 -5.06 3.96 -10.38
CA LEU A 93 -3.73 3.34 -10.37
C LEU A 93 -3.53 2.51 -11.65
N LYS A 94 -4.51 1.67 -12.04
CA LYS A 94 -4.47 0.91 -13.31
C LYS A 94 -4.33 1.79 -14.53
N LYS A 95 -5.01 2.94 -14.56
CA LYS A 95 -4.89 3.90 -15.67
C LYS A 95 -3.52 4.58 -15.71
N ILE A 96 -2.94 4.87 -14.55
CA ILE A 96 -1.58 5.43 -14.43
C ILE A 96 -0.56 4.37 -14.88
N GLY A 97 -0.60 3.19 -14.28
CA GLY A 97 0.31 2.08 -14.59
C GLY A 97 0.30 1.72 -16.08
N LYS A 98 -0.86 1.68 -16.73
CA LYS A 98 -0.93 1.45 -18.18
C LYS A 98 -0.23 2.51 -19.03
N LYS A 99 -0.24 3.77 -18.59
CA LYS A 99 0.52 4.84 -19.28
C LYS A 99 2.01 4.65 -19.07
N GLU A 100 2.43 4.36 -17.85
CA GLU A 100 3.84 4.15 -17.55
C GLU A 100 4.42 2.90 -18.22
N ILE A 101 3.65 1.81 -18.30
CA ILE A 101 4.03 0.58 -19.02
C ILE A 101 4.12 0.84 -20.53
N ALA A 102 3.23 1.65 -21.10
CA ALA A 102 3.31 2.02 -22.51
C ALA A 102 4.61 2.76 -22.85
N ASP A 103 5.17 3.48 -21.87
CA ASP A 103 6.43 4.22 -21.99
C ASP A 103 7.68 3.33 -21.80
N LEU A 104 7.53 2.06 -21.38
CA LEU A 104 8.65 1.11 -21.26
C LEU A 104 9.16 0.63 -22.62
N ASP A 105 10.43 0.23 -22.69
CA ASP A 105 10.98 -0.44 -23.86
C ASP A 105 10.55 -1.93 -23.93
N GLU A 106 10.74 -2.55 -25.09
CA GLU A 106 10.28 -3.93 -25.32
C GLU A 106 11.04 -4.97 -24.48
N GLU A 107 12.26 -4.68 -24.04
CA GLU A 107 13.04 -5.58 -23.18
C GLU A 107 12.46 -5.60 -21.77
N ASP A 108 12.11 -4.43 -21.23
CA ASP A 108 11.40 -4.29 -19.96
C ASP A 108 9.98 -4.87 -20.05
N LYS A 109 9.28 -4.72 -21.18
CA LYS A 109 7.94 -5.31 -21.40
C LYS A 109 7.93 -6.84 -21.43
N ASN A 110 8.98 -7.45 -21.95
CA ASN A 110 9.09 -8.91 -22.02
C ASN A 110 9.42 -9.57 -20.66
N LEU A 111 9.85 -8.78 -19.67
CA LEU A 111 9.96 -9.22 -18.27
C LEU A 111 8.61 -9.18 -17.53
N LEU A 112 7.54 -8.66 -18.16
CA LEU A 112 6.22 -8.49 -17.57
C LEU A 112 5.33 -9.70 -17.87
N ASN A 113 5.19 -10.63 -16.92
CA ASN A 113 4.23 -11.74 -17.05
C ASN A 113 2.80 -11.38 -16.58
N ASP A 114 2.64 -10.34 -15.75
CA ASP A 114 1.35 -9.84 -15.24
C ASP A 114 1.42 -8.32 -14.96
N GLU A 115 0.74 -7.52 -15.79
CA GLU A 115 0.67 -6.04 -15.65
C GLU A 115 0.08 -5.60 -14.30
N GLU A 116 -0.85 -6.38 -13.73
CA GLU A 116 -1.55 -6.00 -12.50
C GLU A 116 -0.65 -6.20 -11.27
N GLU A 117 0.09 -7.30 -11.23
CA GLU A 117 1.08 -7.58 -10.18
C GLU A 117 2.23 -6.57 -10.21
N GLN A 118 2.71 -6.23 -11.41
CA GLN A 118 3.74 -5.21 -11.65
C GLN A 118 3.33 -3.83 -11.14
N MET A 119 2.13 -3.38 -11.49
CA MET A 119 1.57 -2.11 -11.01
C MET A 119 1.51 -2.10 -9.47
N PHE A 120 1.05 -3.19 -8.87
CA PHE A 120 0.99 -3.28 -7.41
C PHE A 120 2.38 -3.20 -6.77
N ILE A 121 3.39 -3.87 -7.36
CA ILE A 121 4.78 -3.78 -6.90
C ILE A 121 5.30 -2.35 -7.00
N GLN A 122 5.15 -1.69 -8.14
CA GLN A 122 5.72 -0.35 -8.36
C GLN A 122 5.02 0.73 -7.53
N MET A 123 3.70 0.67 -7.42
CA MET A 123 2.92 1.74 -6.80
C MET A 123 2.73 1.54 -5.31
N VAL A 124 2.77 0.31 -4.81
CA VAL A 124 2.48 0.02 -3.39
C VAL A 124 3.71 -0.51 -2.69
N TYR A 125 4.23 -1.63 -3.16
CA TYR A 125 5.28 -2.34 -2.45
C TYR A 125 6.62 -1.58 -2.42
N LYS A 126 6.99 -0.96 -3.53
CA LYS A 126 8.22 -0.17 -3.64
C LYS A 126 8.23 1.06 -2.73
N PRO A 127 7.18 1.90 -2.68
CA PRO A 127 7.08 2.97 -1.68
C PRO A 127 7.14 2.46 -0.25
N VAL A 128 6.47 1.33 0.07
CA VAL A 128 6.51 0.71 1.41
C VAL A 128 7.96 0.36 1.78
N VAL A 129 8.66 -0.39 0.93
CA VAL A 129 10.03 -0.85 1.23
C VAL A 129 10.98 0.34 1.35
N LYS A 130 10.89 1.32 0.45
CA LYS A 130 11.69 2.56 0.53
C LYS A 130 11.46 3.28 1.87
N TYR A 131 10.21 3.35 2.32
CA TYR A 131 9.86 3.94 3.60
C TYR A 131 10.45 3.14 4.78
N LEU A 132 10.31 1.81 4.77
CA LEU A 132 10.83 0.94 5.82
C LEU A 132 12.35 0.98 5.94
N MET A 133 13.08 0.99 4.82
CA MET A 133 14.54 1.15 4.83
C MET A 133 14.94 2.48 5.47
N LYS A 134 14.25 3.58 5.14
CA LYS A 134 14.49 4.88 5.77
C LYS A 134 14.21 4.84 7.28
N LYS A 135 13.16 4.14 7.72
CA LYS A 135 12.85 3.97 9.15
C LYS A 135 13.91 3.14 9.87
N LYS A 136 14.43 2.08 9.24
CA LYS A 136 15.57 1.30 9.74
C LYS A 136 16.80 2.19 9.92
N GLU A 137 17.15 3.01 8.92
CA GLU A 137 18.29 3.93 9.04
C GLU A 137 18.11 4.95 10.17
N ILE A 138 16.89 5.49 10.36
CA ILE A 138 16.58 6.41 11.46
C ILE A 138 16.77 5.70 12.80
N PHE A 139 16.29 4.46 12.93
CA PHE A 139 16.51 3.65 14.13
C PHE A 139 18.00 3.46 14.40
N GLU A 140 18.77 3.01 13.41
CA GLU A 140 20.22 2.78 13.53
C GLU A 140 20.99 4.04 13.93
N LYS A 141 20.59 5.21 13.43
CA LYS A 141 21.19 6.51 13.76
C LYS A 141 20.72 7.07 15.11
N SER A 142 19.58 6.64 15.64
CA SER A 142 18.98 7.20 16.85
C SER A 142 19.62 6.74 18.15
N GLY A 143 20.36 5.63 18.13
CA GLY A 143 20.92 4.99 19.33
C GLY A 143 19.86 4.43 20.29
N LEU A 144 18.59 4.35 19.87
CA LEU A 144 17.50 3.80 20.67
C LEU A 144 17.57 2.28 20.72
N THR A 145 17.08 1.71 21.82
CA THR A 145 16.80 0.27 21.87
C THR A 145 15.58 -0.07 21.04
N MET A 146 15.49 -1.32 20.56
CA MET A 146 14.33 -1.79 19.80
C MET A 146 13.03 -1.63 20.58
N ASP A 147 13.05 -1.87 21.90
CA ASP A 147 11.87 -1.71 22.76
C ASP A 147 11.38 -0.26 22.81
N LYS A 148 12.31 0.70 22.91
CA LYS A 148 11.93 2.12 22.91
C LYS A 148 11.37 2.56 21.56
N PHE A 149 11.94 2.02 20.48
CA PHE A 149 11.46 2.29 19.13
C PHE A 149 10.05 1.71 18.91
N LYS A 150 9.79 0.49 19.41
CA LYS A 150 8.45 -0.12 19.41
C LYS A 150 7.44 0.73 20.18
N GLU A 151 7.79 1.24 21.37
CA GLU A 151 6.92 2.12 22.14
C GLU A 151 6.53 3.41 21.37
N ILE A 152 7.47 3.99 20.61
CA ILE A 152 7.21 5.16 19.75
C ILE A 152 6.26 4.79 18.60
N ASN A 153 6.50 3.64 17.96
CA ASN A 153 5.67 3.14 16.88
C ASN A 153 4.24 2.82 17.35
N GLU A 154 4.08 2.20 18.53
CA GLU A 154 2.79 1.95 19.17
C GLU A 154 2.03 3.25 19.45
N LYS A 155 2.70 4.24 20.06
CA LYS A 155 2.09 5.57 20.29
C LYS A 155 1.63 6.23 19.00
N THR A 156 2.43 6.12 17.95
CA THR A 156 2.11 6.66 16.62
C THR A 156 0.89 5.93 16.03
N GLN A 157 0.86 4.60 16.11
CA GLN A 157 -0.27 3.79 15.66
C GLN A 157 -1.54 4.14 16.43
N THR A 158 -1.50 4.26 17.75
CA THR A 158 -2.66 4.67 18.57
C THR A 158 -3.18 6.04 18.15
N ALA A 159 -2.28 7.00 17.91
CA ALA A 159 -2.66 8.33 17.45
C ALA A 159 -3.32 8.30 16.05
N LEU A 160 -2.82 7.48 15.13
CA LEU A 160 -3.41 7.29 13.80
C LEU A 160 -4.78 6.61 13.88
N ILE A 161 -4.90 5.53 14.66
CA ILE A 161 -6.17 4.84 14.90
C ILE A 161 -7.20 5.83 15.46
N PHE A 162 -6.82 6.60 16.48
CA PHE A 162 -7.72 7.60 17.03
C PHE A 162 -8.09 8.65 15.98
N LYS A 163 -7.13 9.20 15.25
CA LYS A 163 -7.40 10.18 14.20
C LYS A 163 -8.35 9.65 13.14
N TRP A 164 -8.19 8.39 12.72
CA TRP A 164 -8.97 7.81 11.65
C TRP A 164 -10.35 7.38 12.16
N HIS A 165 -10.46 6.79 13.34
CA HIS A 165 -11.67 6.12 13.85
C HIS A 165 -12.45 6.89 14.92
N LYS A 166 -11.99 8.07 15.37
CA LYS A 166 -12.68 8.84 16.43
C LYS A 166 -14.16 9.10 16.10
N ASP A 167 -14.45 9.49 14.87
CA ASP A 167 -15.80 9.89 14.45
C ASP A 167 -16.61 8.73 13.84
N ASP A 168 -15.97 7.57 13.66
CA ASP A 168 -16.61 6.34 13.23
C ASP A 168 -15.88 5.12 13.82
N PRO A 169 -16.12 4.82 15.12
CA PRO A 169 -15.50 3.69 15.81
C PRO A 169 -16.01 2.34 15.29
N GLY A 170 -17.19 2.35 14.65
CA GLY A 170 -17.89 1.20 14.09
C GLY A 170 -17.56 0.92 12.63
N ALA A 171 -16.74 1.76 11.98
CA ALA A 171 -16.04 1.42 10.74
C ALA A 171 -15.03 0.30 10.98
N MET A 172 -15.54 -0.87 11.37
CA MET A 172 -14.85 -2.13 11.26
C MET A 172 -14.96 -2.58 9.81
N LEU A 173 -13.79 -2.90 9.29
CA LEU A 173 -13.46 -3.93 8.31
C LEU A 173 -14.68 -4.69 7.74
N PRO A 174 -14.84 -4.68 6.40
CA PRO A 174 -15.60 -5.74 5.74
C PRO A 174 -15.20 -7.12 6.30
N SER A 175 -16.08 -8.08 6.18
CA SER A 175 -15.94 -9.48 6.52
C SER A 175 -16.12 -10.28 5.24
N ARG A 176 -15.79 -11.57 5.21
CA ARG A 176 -15.99 -12.39 4.00
C ARG A 176 -17.45 -12.40 3.51
N SER A 177 -18.42 -12.23 4.41
CA SER A 177 -19.85 -12.07 4.07
C SER A 177 -20.19 -10.73 3.40
N ASP A 178 -19.23 -9.81 3.32
CA ASP A 178 -19.39 -8.52 2.68
C ASP A 178 -18.99 -8.53 1.20
N PHE A 179 -18.42 -9.62 0.70
CA PHE A 179 -18.19 -9.84 -0.73
C PHE A 179 -19.44 -10.49 -1.34
N VAL A 180 -19.94 -9.91 -2.44
CA VAL A 180 -21.11 -10.45 -3.14
C VAL A 180 -20.64 -11.68 -3.94
N PRO A 181 -21.23 -12.87 -3.74
CA PRO A 181 -20.95 -14.01 -4.60
C PRO A 181 -21.27 -13.64 -6.05
N ASN A 182 -20.32 -13.81 -6.96
CA ASN A 182 -20.64 -13.85 -8.38
C ASN A 182 -21.47 -15.11 -8.61
N GLU A 183 -22.79 -14.97 -8.72
CA GLU A 183 -23.64 -16.08 -9.16
C GLU A 183 -23.54 -16.31 -10.69
N ASP A 184 -22.80 -15.46 -11.41
CA ASP A 184 -22.64 -15.53 -12.86
C ASP A 184 -21.16 -15.32 -13.31
N LEU A 185 -20.32 -16.35 -13.19
CA LEU A 185 -19.10 -16.55 -14.01
C LEU A 185 -18.89 -18.05 -14.29
#